data_AF-A0A5E6YB52-F1
#
_entry.id   AF-A0A5E6YB52-F1
#
_cell.length_a   1.000
_cell.length_b   1.000
_cell.length_c   1.000
_cell.angle_alpha   90.00
_cell.angle_beta   90.00
_cell.angle_gamma   90.00
#
_symmetry.space_group_name_H-M   'P 1'
#
loop_
_entity.id
_entity.type
_entity.pdbx_description
1 polymer ?
#
loop_
_entity_poly.entity_id
_entity_poly.type
_entity_poly.pdbx_seq_one_letter_code
_entity_poly.pdbx_strand_id
1 'polypeptide(L)'
;MTETRSVAENFFIQLIAHIWTWFENLVYLFWNGLGWPHTALMIFIVGICCFRTELKDVISRIKSVGASGFEVRAKSQKAQGVAPDLNVAQSDDVESSYTFGLMLEAVDKDLSNVPEHNLVEALRRVSAYWRMVYVFENIYSFIFGGQLSLLWMLNQLGDNGMSMTEVEREWLAYKERFKPSLDAWEIGPFLQFLYLNELAKERDGVLKVTTKGREFLVWMTKTGRPSVRPW
;
A
#
# COMPACT_ATOMS: atom_id res chain seq x y z
N MET A 1 55.68 -24.99 -9.49
CA MET A 1 54.72 -23.93 -9.89
C MET A 1 53.38 -23.98 -9.15
N THR A 2 53.11 -25.02 -8.35
CA THR A 2 51.89 -25.17 -7.53
C THR A 2 51.97 -24.51 -6.15
N GLU A 3 53.18 -24.29 -5.63
CA GLU A 3 53.41 -23.79 -4.27
C GLU A 3 53.11 -22.29 -4.12
N THR A 4 53.36 -21.48 -5.16
CA THR A 4 53.12 -20.03 -5.13
C THR A 4 51.63 -19.65 -5.13
N ARG A 5 50.75 -20.53 -5.63
CA ARG A 5 49.30 -20.29 -5.69
C ARG A 5 48.63 -20.48 -4.32
N SER A 6 49.09 -21.45 -3.54
CA SER A 6 48.58 -21.71 -2.18
C SER A 6 48.91 -20.58 -1.21
N VAL A 7 50.08 -19.93 -1.35
CA VAL A 7 50.47 -18.80 -0.50
C VAL A 7 49.59 -17.57 -0.75
N ALA A 8 49.23 -17.29 -2.01
CA ALA A 8 48.39 -16.16 -2.37
C ALA A 8 46.94 -16.32 -1.87
N GLU A 9 46.37 -17.53 -1.98
CA GLU A 9 45.02 -17.81 -1.50
C GLU A 9 44.92 -17.70 0.03
N ASN A 10 45.92 -18.21 0.75
CA ASN A 10 45.98 -18.08 2.21
C ASN A 10 46.11 -16.62 2.66
N PHE A 11 46.89 -15.80 1.96
CA PHE A 11 47.01 -14.37 2.25
C PHE A 11 45.68 -13.63 2.04
N PHE A 12 44.96 -13.95 0.97
CA PHE A 12 43.67 -13.33 0.68
C PHE A 12 42.59 -13.68 1.71
N ILE A 13 42.53 -14.95 2.13
CA ILE A 13 41.60 -15.39 3.18
C ILE A 13 41.92 -14.71 4.52
N GLN A 14 43.21 -14.59 4.87
CA GLN A 14 43.63 -13.87 6.08
C GLN A 14 43.29 -12.38 6.02
N LEU A 15 43.45 -11.74 4.85
CA LEU A 15 43.07 -10.35 4.65
C LEU A 15 41.56 -10.15 4.85
N ILE A 16 40.73 -11.01 4.26
CA ILE A 16 39.27 -10.96 4.41
C ILE A 16 38.87 -11.17 5.87
N ALA A 17 39.43 -12.17 6.55
CA ALA A 17 39.14 -12.43 7.95
C ALA A 17 39.52 -11.23 8.85
N HIS A 18 40.62 -10.56 8.54
CA HIS A 18 41.05 -9.37 9.28
C HIS A 18 40.13 -8.16 9.02
N ILE A 19 39.71 -7.95 7.77
CA ILE A 19 38.74 -6.91 7.41
C ILE A 19 37.39 -7.17 8.08
N TRP A 20 36.94 -8.43 8.11
CA TRP A 20 35.67 -8.82 8.69
C TRP A 20 35.64 -8.61 10.20
N THR A 21 36.67 -9.07 10.91
CA THR A 21 36.79 -8.86 12.37
C THR A 21 36.92 -7.38 12.73
N TRP A 22 37.61 -6.58 11.92
CA TRP A 22 37.64 -5.13 12.08
C TRP A 22 36.24 -4.51 11.90
N PHE A 23 35.47 -4.96 10.91
CA PHE A 23 34.11 -4.50 10.67
C PHE A 23 33.14 -4.89 11.81
N GLU A 24 33.21 -6.12 12.33
CA GLU A 24 32.40 -6.55 13.48
C GLU A 24 32.68 -5.70 14.72
N ASN A 25 33.96 -5.42 14.99
CA ASN A 25 34.35 -4.56 16.12
C ASN A 25 33.86 -3.12 15.93
N LEU A 26 33.90 -2.60 14.71
CA LEU A 26 33.35 -1.29 14.37
C LEU A 26 31.84 -1.25 14.66
N VAL A 27 31.09 -2.23 14.15
CA VAL A 27 29.63 -2.34 14.36
C VAL A 27 29.30 -2.47 15.85
N TYR A 28 30.05 -3.30 16.59
CA TYR A 28 29.85 -3.49 18.03
C TYR A 28 30.12 -2.21 18.83
N LEU A 29 31.16 -1.45 18.48
CA LEU A 29 31.45 -0.13 19.07
C LEU A 29 30.32 0.87 18.81
N PHE A 30 29.77 0.89 17.58
CA PHE A 30 28.63 1.75 17.26
C PHE A 30 27.34 1.32 17.95
N TRP A 31 27.10 0.02 18.08
CA TRP A 31 25.86 -0.50 18.68
C TRP A 31 25.81 -0.33 20.20
N ASN A 32 26.95 -0.48 20.88
CA ASN A 32 27.02 -0.43 22.35
C ASN A 32 27.55 0.90 22.91
N GLY A 33 28.42 1.59 22.18
CA GLY A 33 29.05 2.83 22.64
C GLY A 33 28.26 4.09 22.27
N LEU A 34 27.52 4.07 21.16
CA LEU A 34 26.72 5.18 20.69
C LEU A 34 25.26 4.78 20.75
N GLY A 35 24.52 5.34 21.71
CA GLY A 35 23.08 5.06 21.85
C GLY A 35 22.36 5.22 20.50
N TRP A 36 21.31 4.42 20.30
CA TRP A 36 20.53 4.29 19.06
C TRP A 36 20.29 5.58 18.24
N PRO A 37 20.04 6.77 18.85
CA PRO A 37 19.90 8.02 18.10
C PRO A 37 21.12 8.37 17.24
N HIS A 38 22.33 8.07 17.70
CA HIS A 38 23.57 8.45 17.01
C HIS A 38 23.88 7.51 15.84
N THR A 39 23.60 6.22 15.98
CA THR A 39 23.74 5.24 14.91
C THR A 39 22.74 5.53 13.79
N ALA A 40 21.49 5.86 14.13
CA ALA A 40 20.51 6.33 13.16
C ALA A 40 20.97 7.62 12.45
N LEU A 41 21.51 8.59 13.20
CA LEU A 41 22.06 9.83 12.64
C LEU A 41 23.22 9.56 11.67
N MET A 42 24.14 8.68 12.03
CA MET A 42 25.28 8.33 11.17
C MET A 42 24.84 7.62 9.89
N ILE A 43 23.92 6.65 9.97
CA ILE A 43 23.35 5.99 8.79
C ILE A 43 22.64 7.01 7.89
N PHE A 44 21.90 7.95 8.48
CA PHE A 44 21.22 9.01 7.75
C PHE A 44 22.22 9.94 7.03
N ILE A 45 23.30 10.34 7.70
CA ILE A 45 24.37 11.17 7.11
C ILE A 45 25.08 10.40 5.98
N VAL A 46 25.43 9.14 6.20
CA VAL A 46 26.06 8.28 5.17
C VAL A 46 25.14 8.12 3.96
N GLY A 47 23.84 7.87 4.20
CA GLY A 47 22.83 7.82 3.14
C GLY A 47 22.76 9.12 2.33
N ILE A 48 22.69 10.27 2.98
CA ILE A 48 22.69 11.58 2.29
C ILE A 48 23.96 11.78 1.47
N CYS A 49 25.12 11.37 1.99
CA CYS A 49 26.39 11.50 1.28
C CYS A 49 26.49 10.59 0.06
N CYS A 50 26.09 9.32 0.18
CA CYS A 50 26.11 8.34 -0.91
C CYS A 50 25.10 8.67 -2.02
N PHE A 51 23.92 9.18 -1.65
CA PHE A 51 22.84 9.50 -2.59
C PHE A 51 22.75 10.99 -2.92
N ARG A 52 23.84 11.74 -2.71
CA ARG A 52 23.84 13.20 -2.89
C ARG A 52 23.46 13.60 -4.32
N THR A 53 23.87 12.82 -5.31
CA THR A 53 23.61 13.06 -6.73
C THR A 53 22.14 12.90 -7.09
N GLU A 54 21.51 11.84 -6.59
CA GLU A 54 20.11 11.48 -6.79
C GLU A 54 19.20 12.43 -6.01
N LEU A 55 19.55 12.72 -4.75
CA LEU A 55 18.84 13.69 -3.92
C LEU A 55 18.89 15.10 -4.52
N LYS A 56 20.01 15.50 -5.14
CA LYS A 56 20.11 16.81 -5.81
C LYS A 56 19.11 16.90 -6.97
N ASP A 57 18.93 15.82 -7.74
CA ASP A 57 17.98 15.80 -8.85
C ASP A 57 16.53 15.87 -8.36
N VAL A 58 16.20 15.16 -7.26
CA VAL A 58 14.87 15.20 -6.64
C VAL A 58 14.59 16.56 -5.97
N ILE A 59 15.54 17.10 -5.20
CA ILE A 59 15.40 18.39 -4.50
C ILE A 59 15.27 19.54 -5.51
N SER A 60 15.98 19.47 -6.64
CA SER A 60 15.85 20.50 -7.69
C SER A 60 14.43 20.61 -8.29
N ARG A 61 13.61 19.57 -8.14
CA ARG A 61 12.21 19.54 -8.60
C ARG A 61 11.24 20.15 -7.60
N ILE A 62 11.66 20.40 -6.36
CA ILE A 62 10.82 20.92 -5.27
C ILE A 62 11.09 22.43 -5.15
N LYS A 63 10.31 23.24 -5.88
CA LYS A 63 10.57 24.68 -6.01
C LYS A 63 10.02 25.55 -4.87
N SER A 64 9.06 25.06 -4.09
CA SER A 64 8.56 25.76 -2.91
C SER A 64 7.87 24.84 -1.92
N VAL A 65 8.21 24.98 -0.63
CA VAL A 65 7.48 24.40 0.49
C VAL A 65 6.70 25.54 1.15
N GLY A 66 5.39 25.56 0.98
CA GLY A 66 4.48 26.54 1.59
C GLY A 66 3.48 25.86 2.53
N ALA A 67 2.78 26.65 3.35
CA ALA A 67 1.84 26.18 4.37
C ALA A 67 0.64 25.37 3.85
N SER A 68 0.48 25.24 2.53
CA SER A 68 -0.63 24.55 1.86
C SER A 68 -0.25 23.22 1.18
N GLY A 69 0.98 22.70 1.36
CA GLY A 69 1.37 21.37 0.86
C GLY A 69 2.31 21.38 -0.35
N PHE A 70 2.64 20.17 -0.82
CA PHE A 70 3.75 19.88 -1.73
C PHE A 70 3.31 19.99 -3.20
N GLU A 71 3.66 21.09 -3.87
CA GLU A 71 3.43 21.25 -5.32
C GLU A 71 4.65 20.74 -6.12
N VAL A 72 4.56 19.50 -6.62
CA VAL A 72 5.50 18.98 -7.61
C VAL A 72 4.98 19.35 -9.01
N ARG A 73 5.62 20.29 -9.70
CA ARG A 73 5.25 20.59 -11.09
C ARG A 73 5.74 19.47 -12.00
N ALA A 74 4.80 18.76 -12.63
CA ALA A 74 5.06 18.13 -13.90
C ALA A 74 5.52 19.21 -14.90
N LYS A 75 6.47 18.85 -15.77
CA LYS A 75 7.12 19.74 -16.75
C LYS A 75 6.05 20.46 -17.60
N SER A 76 5.78 21.74 -17.34
CA SER A 76 4.91 22.55 -18.21
C SER A 76 5.57 22.70 -19.58
N GLN A 77 5.05 22.00 -20.58
CA GLN A 77 5.15 22.45 -21.97
C GLN A 77 4.42 23.81 -22.06
N LYS A 78 5.13 24.83 -22.57
CA LYS A 78 4.51 26.09 -22.96
C LYS A 78 3.56 25.81 -24.11
N ALA A 79 2.26 25.92 -23.85
CA ALA A 79 1.23 25.91 -24.88
C ALA A 79 1.30 27.21 -25.69
N GLN A 80 1.68 27.09 -26.97
CA GLN A 80 1.38 28.09 -27.98
C GLN A 80 0.03 27.70 -28.58
N GLY A 81 -0.96 28.57 -28.42
CA GLY A 81 -2.35 28.29 -28.77
C GLY A 81 -2.55 28.12 -30.27
N VAL A 82 -2.85 26.89 -30.67
CA VAL A 82 -3.70 26.53 -31.80
C VAL A 82 -4.48 25.28 -31.36
N ALA A 83 -5.77 25.24 -31.64
CA ALA A 83 -6.73 24.25 -31.15
C ALA A 83 -6.23 22.79 -31.26
N PRO A 84 -6.41 21.93 -30.24
CA PRO A 84 -5.98 20.55 -30.34
C PRO A 84 -7.05 19.73 -31.05
N ASP A 85 -6.72 19.39 -32.29
CA ASP A 85 -7.12 18.12 -32.88
C ASP A 85 -6.64 17.00 -31.94
N LEU A 86 -7.55 16.09 -31.55
CA LEU A 86 -7.30 14.99 -30.62
C LEU A 86 -6.45 13.90 -31.30
N ASN A 87 -5.19 14.22 -31.61
CA ASN A 87 -4.19 13.20 -31.85
C ASN A 87 -3.73 12.68 -30.48
N VAL A 88 -4.34 11.56 -30.08
CA VAL A 88 -3.83 10.69 -29.02
C VAL A 88 -2.41 10.33 -29.42
N ALA A 89 -1.42 10.97 -28.79
CA ALA A 89 -0.04 10.57 -28.91
C ALA A 89 0.03 9.12 -28.41
N GLN A 90 0.13 8.17 -29.35
CA GLN A 90 0.50 6.80 -29.05
C GLN A 90 1.85 6.87 -28.34
N SER A 91 1.84 6.55 -27.05
CA SER A 91 3.06 6.36 -26.30
C SER A 91 3.59 4.97 -26.66
N ASP A 92 4.24 4.90 -27.82
CA ASP A 92 5.01 3.75 -28.27
C ASP A 92 6.28 3.65 -27.41
N ASP A 93 6.15 3.05 -26.22
CA ASP A 93 7.17 2.24 -25.51
C ASP A 93 6.80 2.11 -24.03
N VAL A 94 5.66 1.48 -23.74
CA VAL A 94 5.54 0.76 -22.48
C VAL A 94 5.85 -0.68 -22.83
N GLU A 95 7.02 -1.16 -22.41
CA GLU A 95 7.39 -2.58 -22.45
C GLU A 95 6.31 -3.37 -21.70
N SER A 96 5.28 -3.79 -22.45
CA SER A 96 4.06 -4.30 -21.86
C SER A 96 4.36 -5.70 -21.35
N SER A 97 4.26 -5.90 -20.04
CA SER A 97 4.34 -7.23 -19.45
C SER A 97 3.47 -8.22 -20.22
N TYR A 98 3.92 -9.47 -20.38
CA TYR A 98 3.14 -10.55 -21.00
C TYR A 98 1.71 -10.62 -20.44
N THR A 99 1.56 -10.40 -19.14
CA THR A 99 0.24 -10.36 -18.47
C THR A 99 -0.64 -9.22 -18.99
N PHE A 100 -0.06 -8.06 -19.30
CA PHE A 100 -0.82 -6.94 -19.87
C PHE A 100 -1.39 -7.30 -21.24
N GLY A 101 -0.58 -7.93 -22.11
CA GLY A 101 -1.03 -8.40 -23.42
C GLY A 101 -2.20 -9.39 -23.34
N LEU A 102 -2.12 -10.38 -22.44
CA LEU A 102 -3.22 -11.33 -22.21
C LEU A 102 -4.49 -10.66 -21.69
N MET A 103 -4.37 -9.67 -20.80
CA MET A 103 -5.51 -8.93 -20.28
C MET A 103 -6.14 -8.04 -21.35
N LEU A 104 -5.32 -7.44 -22.22
CA LEU A 104 -5.80 -6.65 -23.35
C LEU A 104 -6.58 -7.52 -24.34
N GLU A 105 -6.05 -8.70 -24.69
CA GLU A 105 -6.76 -9.66 -25.55
C GLU A 105 -8.09 -10.11 -24.94
N ALA A 106 -8.14 -10.33 -23.62
CA ALA A 106 -9.38 -10.65 -22.93
C ALA A 106 -10.43 -9.52 -23.02
N VAL A 107 -9.98 -8.26 -22.85
CA VAL A 107 -10.84 -7.08 -23.01
C VAL A 107 -11.33 -6.96 -24.45
N ASP A 108 -10.45 -7.13 -25.44
CA ASP A 108 -10.83 -7.07 -26.85
C ASP A 108 -11.87 -8.14 -27.20
N LYS A 109 -11.70 -9.36 -26.66
CA LYS A 109 -12.66 -10.45 -26.81
C LYS A 109 -14.01 -10.11 -26.18
N ASP A 110 -14.03 -9.55 -24.97
CA ASP A 110 -15.26 -9.15 -24.27
C ASP A 110 -16.02 -8.04 -25.02
N LEU A 111 -15.29 -7.18 -25.73
CA LEU A 111 -15.86 -6.05 -26.48
C LEU A 111 -16.23 -6.39 -27.93
N SER A 112 -15.73 -7.50 -28.48
CA SER A 112 -15.92 -7.89 -29.90
C SER A 112 -17.38 -7.96 -30.36
N ASN A 113 -18.33 -8.24 -29.45
CA ASN A 113 -19.76 -8.34 -29.75
C ASN A 113 -20.56 -7.08 -29.35
N VAL A 114 -19.90 -6.04 -28.84
CA VAL A 114 -20.57 -4.80 -28.42
C VAL A 114 -20.72 -3.88 -29.63
N PRO A 115 -21.94 -3.44 -30.00
CA PRO A 115 -22.12 -2.47 -31.07
C PRO A 115 -21.33 -1.18 -30.80
N GLU A 116 -20.73 -0.61 -31.84
CA GLU A 116 -19.86 0.56 -31.71
C GLU A 116 -20.50 1.73 -30.94
N HIS A 117 -21.79 2.00 -31.17
CA HIS A 117 -22.53 3.04 -30.46
C HIS A 117 -22.70 2.79 -28.94
N ASN A 118 -22.52 1.55 -28.47
CA ASN A 118 -22.57 1.16 -27.06
C ASN A 118 -21.18 0.94 -26.43
N LEU A 119 -20.11 1.00 -27.24
CA LEU A 119 -18.76 0.62 -26.80
C LEU A 119 -18.26 1.50 -25.63
N VAL A 120 -18.50 2.81 -25.70
CA VAL A 120 -18.10 3.76 -24.65
C VAL A 120 -18.79 3.45 -23.32
N GLU A 121 -20.08 3.12 -23.35
CA GLU A 121 -20.83 2.77 -22.13
C GLU A 121 -20.39 1.42 -21.57
N ALA A 122 -20.13 0.43 -22.42
CA ALA A 122 -19.57 -0.85 -22.00
C ALA A 122 -18.20 -0.68 -21.32
N LEU A 123 -17.29 0.08 -21.94
CA LEU A 123 -15.98 0.40 -21.38
C LEU A 123 -16.08 1.14 -20.05
N ARG A 124 -17.01 2.09 -19.91
CA ARG A 124 -17.25 2.80 -18.64
C ARG A 124 -17.68 1.84 -17.54
N ARG A 125 -18.60 0.91 -17.83
CA ARG A 125 -19.08 -0.07 -16.86
C ARG A 125 -17.97 -1.04 -16.44
N VAL A 126 -17.22 -1.57 -17.40
CA VAL A 126 -16.08 -2.47 -17.13
C VAL A 126 -15.01 -1.75 -16.30
N SER A 127 -14.68 -0.50 -16.65
CA SER A 127 -13.72 0.32 -15.89
C SER A 127 -14.19 0.59 -14.46
N ALA A 128 -15.46 0.96 -14.28
CA ALA A 128 -16.05 1.17 -12.96
C ALA A 128 -16.04 -0.11 -12.11
N TYR A 129 -16.39 -1.24 -12.71
CA TYR A 129 -16.36 -2.55 -12.06
C TYR A 129 -14.94 -2.90 -11.57
N TRP A 130 -13.92 -2.77 -12.43
CA TRP A 130 -12.54 -3.07 -12.04
C TRP A 130 -12.01 -2.15 -10.95
N ARG A 131 -12.39 -0.85 -10.96
CA ARG A 131 -12.05 0.07 -9.87
C ARG A 131 -12.69 -0.35 -8.55
N MET A 132 -13.95 -0.78 -8.58
CA MET A 132 -14.62 -1.32 -7.39
C MET A 132 -13.91 -2.57 -6.87
N VAL A 133 -13.60 -3.54 -7.75
CA VAL A 133 -12.86 -4.77 -7.39
C VAL A 133 -11.51 -4.42 -6.76
N TYR A 134 -10.74 -3.52 -7.38
CA TYR A 134 -9.45 -3.07 -6.83
C TYR A 134 -9.60 -2.47 -5.42
N VAL A 135 -10.58 -1.59 -5.22
CA VAL A 135 -10.84 -0.98 -3.91
C VAL A 135 -11.19 -2.06 -2.87
N PHE A 136 -12.04 -3.02 -3.22
CA PHE A 136 -12.43 -4.09 -2.31
C PHE A 136 -11.29 -5.06 -2.01
N GLU A 137 -10.45 -5.41 -2.98
CA GLU A 137 -9.24 -6.22 -2.74
C GLU A 137 -8.26 -5.49 -1.82
N ASN A 138 -8.07 -4.19 -2.01
CA ASN A 138 -7.21 -3.38 -1.16
C ASN A 138 -7.77 -3.33 0.28
N ILE A 139 -9.06 -3.06 0.44
CA ILE A 139 -9.73 -3.11 1.75
C ILE A 139 -9.57 -4.48 2.40
N TYR A 140 -9.81 -5.57 1.65
CA TYR A 140 -9.69 -6.92 2.15
C TYR A 140 -8.26 -7.26 2.60
N SER A 141 -7.26 -6.71 1.93
CA SER A 141 -5.86 -6.94 2.27
C SER A 141 -5.47 -6.31 3.62
N PHE A 142 -6.14 -5.23 4.04
CA PHE A 142 -5.82 -4.48 5.25
C PHE A 142 -6.84 -4.61 6.39
N ILE A 143 -8.06 -5.08 6.11
CA ILE A 143 -9.10 -5.23 7.14
C ILE A 143 -8.77 -6.37 8.10
N PHE A 144 -8.91 -6.11 9.40
CA PHE A 144 -8.72 -7.14 10.42
C PHE A 144 -9.92 -8.05 10.59
N GLY A 145 -9.68 -9.28 11.03
CA GLY A 145 -10.72 -10.25 11.36
C GLY A 145 -11.81 -9.71 12.31
N GLY A 146 -11.41 -8.95 13.34
CA GLY A 146 -12.37 -8.34 14.28
C GLY A 146 -13.23 -7.25 13.64
N GLN A 147 -12.64 -6.43 12.77
CA GLN A 147 -13.36 -5.38 12.03
C GLN A 147 -14.37 -6.00 11.07
N LEU A 148 -13.96 -7.08 10.40
CA LEU A 148 -14.82 -7.84 9.51
C LEU A 148 -15.97 -8.53 10.26
N SER A 149 -15.70 -9.11 11.42
CA SER A 149 -16.73 -9.69 12.30
C SER A 149 -17.75 -8.63 12.72
N LEU A 150 -17.27 -7.46 13.15
CA LEU A 150 -18.14 -6.32 13.47
C LEU A 150 -18.99 -5.90 12.27
N LEU A 151 -18.39 -5.82 11.07
CA LEU A 151 -19.11 -5.45 9.86
C LEU A 151 -20.23 -6.46 9.50
N TRP A 152 -19.99 -7.75 9.70
CA TRP A 152 -21.02 -8.79 9.55
C TRP A 152 -22.15 -8.64 10.56
N MET A 153 -21.85 -8.38 11.83
CA MET A 153 -22.87 -8.13 12.86
C MET A 153 -23.72 -6.91 12.52
N LEU A 154 -23.09 -5.80 12.10
CA LEU A 154 -23.80 -4.61 11.63
C LEU A 154 -24.71 -4.90 10.44
N ASN A 155 -24.26 -5.74 9.50
CA ASN A 155 -25.06 -6.16 8.35
C ASN A 155 -26.28 -7.00 8.74
N GLN A 156 -26.16 -7.86 9.76
CA GLN A 156 -27.29 -8.64 10.29
C GLN A 156 -28.33 -7.75 10.99
N LEU A 157 -27.88 -6.69 11.66
CA LEU A 157 -28.76 -5.71 12.33
C LEU A 157 -29.43 -4.73 11.35
N GLY A 158 -28.92 -4.63 10.12
CA GLY A 158 -29.47 -3.78 9.07
C GLY A 158 -29.53 -2.31 9.47
N ASP A 159 -30.71 -1.70 9.35
CA ASP A 159 -30.89 -0.27 9.64
C ASP A 159 -30.94 0.05 11.14
N ASN A 160 -31.06 -0.95 12.02
CA ASN A 160 -31.04 -0.74 13.46
C ASN A 160 -29.63 -0.35 13.93
N GLY A 161 -28.59 -0.95 13.34
CA GLY A 161 -27.20 -0.73 13.76
C GLY A 161 -26.90 -1.29 15.16
N MET A 162 -25.79 -0.85 15.72
CA MET A 162 -25.30 -1.24 17.04
C MET A 162 -24.91 0.00 17.85
N SER A 163 -25.26 0.06 19.13
CA SER A 163 -24.86 1.18 19.98
C SER A 163 -23.35 1.17 20.23
N MET A 164 -22.73 2.34 20.44
CA MET A 164 -21.29 2.40 20.71
C MET A 164 -20.85 1.60 21.94
N THR A 165 -21.70 1.49 22.96
CA THR A 165 -21.45 0.63 24.13
C THR A 165 -21.38 -0.86 23.76
N GLU A 166 -22.24 -1.32 22.86
CA GLU A 166 -22.20 -2.69 22.36
C GLU A 166 -20.98 -2.92 21.47
N VAL A 167 -20.65 -1.96 20.59
CA VAL A 167 -19.44 -2.01 19.75
C VAL A 167 -18.19 -2.14 20.63
N GLU A 168 -18.10 -1.37 21.71
CA GLU A 168 -16.99 -1.44 22.65
C GLU A 168 -16.90 -2.79 23.35
N ARG A 169 -18.04 -3.37 23.76
CA ARG A 169 -18.08 -4.71 24.33
C ARG A 169 -17.55 -5.77 23.35
N GLU A 170 -17.98 -5.73 22.09
CA GLU A 170 -17.51 -6.67 21.06
C GLU A 170 -16.02 -6.49 20.76
N TRP A 171 -15.53 -5.24 20.73
CA TRP A 171 -14.11 -4.93 20.59
C TRP A 171 -13.29 -5.49 21.75
N LEU A 172 -13.71 -5.28 22.99
CA LEU A 172 -13.01 -5.78 24.18
C LEU A 172 -12.96 -7.32 24.19
N ALA A 173 -14.05 -7.99 23.83
CA ALA A 173 -14.09 -9.44 23.70
C ALA A 173 -13.11 -9.94 22.62
N TYR A 174 -13.04 -9.26 21.48
CA TYR A 174 -12.06 -9.56 20.44
C TYR A 174 -10.62 -9.32 20.92
N LYS A 175 -10.35 -8.18 21.57
CA LYS A 175 -9.04 -7.83 22.12
C LYS A 175 -8.55 -8.88 23.12
N GLU A 176 -9.42 -9.36 24.02
CA GLU A 176 -9.10 -10.40 25.00
C GLU A 176 -8.66 -11.71 24.34
N ARG A 177 -9.38 -12.13 23.29
CA ARG A 177 -9.10 -13.38 22.57
C ARG A 177 -7.72 -13.42 21.92
N PHE A 178 -7.18 -12.26 21.54
CA PHE A 178 -5.92 -12.12 20.82
C PHE A 178 -4.81 -11.47 21.66
N LYS A 179 -4.94 -11.50 22.98
CA LYS A 179 -3.83 -11.14 23.86
C LYS A 179 -2.62 -12.06 23.65
N PRO A 180 -1.39 -11.53 23.74
CA PRO A 180 -1.04 -10.13 24.06
C PRO A 180 -0.98 -9.21 22.84
N SER A 181 -1.18 -9.73 21.62
CA SER A 181 -0.93 -9.03 20.35
C SER A 181 -1.72 -7.72 20.18
N LEU A 182 -2.87 -7.60 20.84
CA LEU A 182 -3.75 -6.42 20.76
C LEU A 182 -3.75 -5.56 22.04
N ASP A 183 -2.88 -5.80 23.02
CA ASP A 183 -2.91 -5.08 24.31
C ASP A 183 -2.74 -3.56 24.14
N ALA A 184 -1.85 -3.14 23.23
CA ALA A 184 -1.61 -1.74 22.92
C ALA A 184 -2.66 -1.10 21.99
N TRP A 185 -3.60 -1.89 21.46
CA TRP A 185 -4.59 -1.38 20.52
C TRP A 185 -5.78 -0.73 21.23
N GLU A 186 -6.22 0.40 20.68
CA GLU A 186 -7.41 1.13 21.12
C GLU A 186 -8.55 0.98 20.10
N ILE A 187 -9.78 1.18 20.55
CA ILE A 187 -10.98 1.09 19.69
C ILE A 187 -11.01 2.16 18.60
N GLY A 188 -10.45 3.35 18.87
CA GLY A 188 -10.44 4.47 17.92
C GLY A 188 -9.80 4.10 16.59
N PRO A 189 -8.50 3.72 16.55
CA PRO A 189 -7.84 3.25 15.33
C PRO A 189 -8.54 2.04 14.69
N PHE A 190 -9.10 1.13 15.50
CA PHE A 190 -9.84 -0.03 15.03
C PHE A 190 -11.10 0.39 14.23
N LEU A 191 -11.88 1.35 14.71
CA LEU A 191 -13.06 1.84 13.98
C LEU A 191 -12.69 2.83 12.86
N GLN A 192 -11.60 3.58 13.02
CA GLN A 192 -11.14 4.56 12.04
C GLN A 192 -10.94 3.95 10.65
N PHE A 193 -10.42 2.72 10.58
CA PHE A 193 -10.29 2.01 9.31
C PHE A 193 -11.64 1.78 8.62
N LEU A 194 -12.67 1.39 9.38
CA LEU A 194 -14.03 1.19 8.84
C LEU A 194 -14.64 2.51 8.37
N TYR A 195 -14.38 3.61 9.08
CA TYR A 195 -14.84 4.95 8.71
C TYR A 195 -14.14 5.47 7.46
N LEU A 196 -12.81 5.41 7.39
CA LEU A 196 -12.02 5.89 6.25
C LEU A 196 -12.33 5.14 4.96
N ASN A 197 -12.60 3.83 5.06
CA ASN A 197 -13.01 3.02 3.92
C ASN A 197 -14.52 3.09 3.65
N GLU A 198 -15.27 3.88 4.42
CA GLU A 198 -16.72 4.06 4.32
C GLU A 198 -17.48 2.74 4.42
N LEU A 199 -17.01 1.78 5.21
CA LEU A 199 -17.66 0.49 5.41
C LEU A 199 -18.74 0.55 6.50
N ALA A 200 -18.48 1.37 7.52
CA ALA A 200 -19.43 1.69 8.57
C ALA A 200 -19.48 3.20 8.76
N LYS A 201 -20.59 3.69 9.35
CA LYS A 201 -20.75 5.09 9.73
C LYS A 201 -21.46 5.17 11.07
N GLU A 202 -21.02 6.09 11.91
CA GLU A 202 -21.68 6.40 13.17
C GLU A 202 -22.65 7.56 12.98
N ARG A 203 -23.84 7.46 13.58
CA ARG A 203 -24.80 8.55 13.68
C ARG A 203 -25.55 8.41 15.00
N ASP A 204 -25.61 9.49 15.78
CA ASP A 204 -26.34 9.55 17.06
C ASP A 204 -25.93 8.45 18.05
N GLY A 205 -24.63 8.12 18.11
CA GLY A 205 -24.10 7.06 18.98
C GLY A 205 -24.43 5.63 18.51
N VAL A 206 -24.91 5.47 17.27
CA VAL A 206 -25.23 4.18 16.65
C VAL A 206 -24.35 3.98 15.42
N LEU A 207 -23.57 2.89 15.43
CA LEU A 207 -22.78 2.44 14.31
C LEU A 207 -23.65 1.62 13.35
N LYS A 208 -23.59 1.93 12.05
CA LYS A 208 -24.35 1.24 11.00
C LYS A 208 -23.44 0.87 9.83
N VAL A 209 -23.72 -0.27 9.19
CA VAL A 209 -23.08 -0.62 7.91
C VAL A 209 -23.55 0.34 6.82
N THR A 210 -22.65 0.75 5.94
CA THR A 210 -22.98 1.60 4.77
C THR A 210 -23.41 0.73 3.59
N THR A 211 -23.87 1.36 2.50
CA THR A 211 -24.10 0.66 1.22
C THR A 211 -22.80 -0.01 0.73
N LYS A 212 -21.68 0.72 0.73
CA LYS A 212 -20.37 0.20 0.32
C LYS A 212 -19.91 -0.97 1.21
N GLY A 213 -20.15 -0.90 2.51
CA GLY A 213 -19.88 -2.00 3.44
C GLY A 213 -20.68 -3.26 3.09
N ARG A 214 -21.96 -3.11 2.75
CA ARG A 214 -22.79 -4.25 2.30
C ARG A 214 -22.32 -4.82 0.97
N GLU A 215 -22.01 -3.97 0.00
CA GLU A 215 -21.47 -4.38 -1.30
C GLU A 215 -20.14 -5.12 -1.16
N PHE A 216 -19.27 -4.64 -0.26
CA PHE A 216 -18.01 -5.31 0.09
C PHE A 216 -18.25 -6.72 0.64
N LEU A 217 -19.18 -6.90 1.57
CA LEU A 217 -19.54 -8.22 2.11
C LEU A 217 -20.14 -9.15 1.05
N VAL A 218 -20.97 -8.63 0.14
CA VAL A 218 -21.51 -9.38 -1.00
C VAL A 218 -20.38 -9.82 -1.93
N TRP A 219 -19.46 -8.91 -2.25
CA TRP A 219 -18.28 -9.22 -3.07
C TRP A 219 -17.41 -10.30 -2.42
N MET A 220 -17.15 -10.23 -1.12
CA MET A 220 -16.42 -11.26 -0.39
C MET A 220 -17.08 -12.63 -0.51
N THR A 221 -18.41 -12.68 -0.35
CA THR A 221 -19.19 -13.92 -0.45
C THR A 221 -19.12 -14.49 -1.86
N LYS A 222 -19.27 -13.64 -2.89
CA LYS A 222 -19.20 -14.05 -4.30
C LYS A 222 -17.83 -14.56 -4.71
N THR A 223 -16.77 -14.04 -4.12
CA THR A 223 -15.38 -14.40 -4.44
C THR A 223 -14.80 -15.48 -3.53
N GLY A 224 -15.58 -16.00 -2.57
CA GLY A 224 -15.13 -17.05 -1.66
C GLY A 224 -14.07 -16.59 -0.65
N ARG A 225 -14.01 -15.29 -0.35
CA ARG A 225 -13.06 -14.75 0.63
C ARG A 225 -13.47 -15.16 2.06
N PRO A 226 -12.57 -15.76 2.86
CA PRO A 226 -12.92 -16.19 4.21
C PRO A 226 -13.29 -15.02 5.11
N SER A 227 -14.33 -15.22 5.93
CA SER A 227 -14.81 -14.28 6.94
C SER A 227 -14.04 -14.35 8.26
N VAL A 228 -13.40 -15.49 8.54
CA VAL A 228 -12.62 -15.71 9.75
C VAL A 228 -11.15 -15.49 9.41
N ARG A 229 -10.57 -14.43 10.00
CA ARG A 229 -9.15 -14.11 9.89
C ARG A 229 -8.56 -13.87 11.29
N PRO A 230 -7.34 -14.36 11.57
CA PRO A 230 -6.74 -14.20 12.88
C PRO A 230 -6.20 -12.79 13.10
N TRP A 231 -5.74 -12.14 12.03
CA TRP A 231 -5.46 -10.71 11.87
C TRP A 231 -5.85 -10.34 10.45
#